data_AF-A0A7Z9XH59-F1
#
_entry.id   AF-A0A7Z9XH59-F1
#
_cell.length_a   1.000
_cell.length_b   1.000
_cell.length_c   1.000
_cell.angle_alpha   90.00
_cell.angle_beta   90.00
_cell.angle_gamma   90.00
#
_symmetry.space_group_name_H-M   'P 1'
#
loop_
_entity.id
_entity.type
_entity.pdbx_description
1 polymer ?
#
loop_
_entity_poly.entity_id
_entity_poly.type
_entity_poly.pdbx_seq_one_letter_code
_entity_poly.pdbx_strand_id
1 'polypeptide(L)' 'MKVLDDLISTLDFNAPVRDIRQGVFHTGVLTRYCGLAATLPRDALKQ' A
#
# COMPACT_ATOMS: atom_id res chain seq x y z
N MET A 1 -8.96 -4.67 12.13
CA MET A 1 -8.87 -5.80 11.18
C MET A 1 -7.71 -6.63 11.68
N LYS A 2 -7.95 -7.63 12.55
CA LYS A 2 -6.87 -8.20 13.39
C LYS A 2 -5.61 -8.61 12.62
N VAL A 3 -5.77 -9.30 11.49
CA VAL A 3 -4.63 -9.71 10.66
C VAL A 3 -3.81 -8.53 10.12
N LEU A 4 -4.43 -7.44 9.71
CA LEU A 4 -3.70 -6.27 9.22
C LEU A 4 -3.01 -5.55 10.38
N ASP A 5 -3.68 -5.45 11.53
CA ASP A 5 -3.13 -4.81 12.73
C ASP A 5 -1.89 -5.58 13.22
N ASP A 6 -1.97 -6.92 13.24
CA ASP A 6 -0.86 -7.80 13.61
C ASP A 6 0.30 -7.68 12.61
N LEU A 7 0.02 -7.67 11.31
CA LEU A 7 1.06 -7.49 10.28
C LEU A 7 1.75 -6.13 10.39
N ILE A 8 0.98 -5.05 10.53
CA ILE A 8 1.51 -3.69 10.66
C ILE A 8 2.39 -3.57 11.92
N SER A 9 2.06 -4.27 13.01
CA SER A 9 2.84 -4.26 14.25
C SER A 9 4.27 -4.80 14.09
N THR A 10 4.51 -5.64 13.08
CA THR A 10 5.84 -6.21 12.80
C THR A 10 6.74 -5.33 11.94
N LEU A 11 6.22 -4.21 11.41
CA LEU A 11 6.95 -3.35 10.48
C LEU A 11 7.86 -2.34 11.20
N ASP A 12 9.00 -2.02 10.59
CA ASP A 12 9.86 -0.91 11.02
C ASP A 12 9.39 0.42 10.40
N PHE A 13 8.89 1.31 11.24
CA PHE A 13 8.36 2.63 10.87
C PHE A 13 9.43 3.69 10.59
N ASN A 14 10.72 3.40 10.81
CA ASN A 14 11.80 4.31 10.46
C ASN A 14 12.10 4.28 8.94
N ALA A 15 11.09 4.58 8.13
CA ALA A 15 11.15 4.58 6.67
C ALA A 15 10.33 5.77 6.12
N PRO A 16 10.91 6.98 6.04
CA PRO A 16 10.21 8.15 5.54
C PRO A 16 9.76 7.93 4.09
N VAL A 17 8.57 8.46 3.78
CA VAL A 17 8.02 8.40 2.43
C VAL A 17 8.72 9.43 1.53
N ARG A 18 9.24 8.95 0.40
CA ARG A 18 9.94 9.76 -0.61
C ARG A 18 9.01 10.16 -1.75
N ASP A 19 8.16 9.24 -2.21
CA ASP A 19 7.17 9.50 -3.26
C ASP A 19 5.99 8.55 -3.17
N ILE A 20 4.82 8.98 -3.66
CA ILE A 20 3.61 8.17 -3.77
C ILE A 20 3.00 8.41 -5.15
N ARG A 21 2.75 7.32 -5.88
CA ARG A 21 2.08 7.36 -7.19
C ARG A 21 0.89 6.44 -7.18
N GLN A 22 -0.31 7.01 -7.28
CA GLN A 22 -1.54 6.26 -7.45
C GLN A 22 -1.88 6.16 -8.94
N GLY A 23 -1.71 4.96 -9.50
CA GLY A 23 -2.20 4.61 -10.83
C GLY A 23 -3.59 4.00 -10.76
N VAL A 24 -4.20 3.79 -11.92
CA VAL A 24 -5.54 3.19 -12.04
C VAL A 24 -5.58 1.76 -11.48
N PHE A 25 -4.52 0.99 -11.70
CA PHE A 25 -4.45 -0.43 -11.32
C PHE A 25 -3.57 -0.68 -10.09
N HIS A 26 -2.60 0.19 -9.83
CA HIS A 26 -1.61 -0.01 -8.77
C HIS A 26 -1.22 1.33 -8.15
N THR A 27 -1.04 1.31 -6.83
CA THR A 27 -0.47 2.41 -6.06
C THR A 27 0.93 2.00 -5.62
N GLY A 28 1.92 2.80 -5.99
CA GLY A 28 3.32 2.63 -5.59
C GLY A 28 3.70 3.62 -4.50
N VAL A 29 4.46 3.15 -3.51
CA VAL A 29 5.00 3.97 -2.42
C VAL A 29 6.51 3.73 -2.35
N LEU A 30 7.28 4.79 -2.50
CA LEU A 30 8.74 4.75 -2.36
C LEU A 30 9.13 5.23 -0.96
N THR A 31 9.78 4.36 -0.19
CA THR A 31 10.35 4.68 1.13
C THR A 31 11.84 4.29 1.15
N ARG A 32 12.28 3.47 2.12
CA ARG A 32 13.53 2.70 2.09
C ARG A 32 13.54 1.69 0.93
N TYR A 33 12.39 1.09 0.65
CA TYR A 33 12.14 0.19 -0.48
C TYR A 33 10.88 0.62 -1.26
N CYS A 34 10.56 -0.07 -2.35
CA CYS A 34 9.35 0.17 -3.13
C CYS A 34 8.24 -0.80 -2.72
N GLY A 35 7.11 -0.27 -2.26
CA GLY A 35 5.88 -1.02 -2.00
C GLY A 35 4.88 -0.80 -3.12
N LEU A 36 4.15 -1.86 -3.51
CA LEU A 36 3.09 -1.80 -4.51
C LEU A 36 1.83 -2.47 -3.98
N ALA A 37 0.68 -1.84 -4.18
CA ALA A 37 -0.63 -2.41 -3.86
C ALA A 37 -1.58 -2.26 -5.06
N ALA A 38 -2.44 -3.25 -5.27
CA ALA A 38 -3.50 -3.15 -6.28
C ALA A 38 -4.47 -2.01 -5.90
N THR A 39 -4.75 -1.14 -6.85
CA THR A 39 -5.76 -0.09 -6.71
C THR A 39 -7.08 -0.66 -7.17
N LEU A 40 -8.04 -0.73 -6.24
CA LEU A 40 -9.40 -1.19 -6.50
C LEU A 40 -10.29 0.04 -6.67
N PRO A 41 -10.53 0.55 -7.89
CA PRO A 41 -11.56 1.54 -8.10
C PRO A 41 -12.91 0.95 -7.69
N ARG A 42 -13.84 1.79 -7.26
CA ARG A 42 -15.13 1.39 -6.65
C ARG A 42 -15.94 0.42 -7.51
N ASP A 43 -15.73 0.43 -8.82
CA ASP A 43 -16.40 -0.42 -9.80
C ASP A 43 -15.59 -1.67 -10.20
N ALA A 44 -14.33 -1.83 -9.77
CA ALA A 44 -13.51 -3.01 -10.10
C ALA A 44 -14.02 -4.33 -9.50
N LEU A 45 -14.85 -4.24 -8.45
CA LEU A 45 -15.42 -5.40 -7.75
C LEU A 45 -16.82 -5.78 -8.26
N LYS A 46 -17.36 -5.04 -9.24
CA LYS A 46 -18.62 -5.39 -9.93
C LYS A 46 -18.27 -6.24 -11.16
N GLN A 47 -17.99 -7.52 -10.94
CA GLN A 47 -18.01 -8.55 -11.99
C GLN A 47 -19.27 -9.38 -11.85
#